data_AF-A0A1I8Q338-F1
#
_entry.id   AF-A0A1I8Q338-F1
#
_cell.length_a   1.000
_cell.length_b   1.000
_cell.length_c   1.000
_cell.angle_alpha   90.00
_cell.angle_beta   90.00
_cell.angle_gamma   90.00
#
_symmetry.space_group_name_H-M   'P 1'
#
loop_
_entity.id
_entity.type
_entity.pdbx_description
1 polymer ?
#
loop_
_entity_poly.entity_id
_entity_poly.type
_entity_poly.pdbx_seq_one_letter_code
_entity_poly.pdbx_strand_id
1 'polypeptide(L)'
;MSFVRTGPGSGNASTGNAESVQKFVEALRSDFKTLSLETKKKYPQIKESCEEAISKLSTAGSNQQQSVYYTVNQILYPLVQGCETKDLKIIKFCLGMMQRLITQQVVDQKGARYITDALWMLMEHNIEEVKVLQTITLLLTTNTVVHGDTLAKSLVLCFRLHYTKNSTIVNTAGATIRQLVSLVFERVYLEKDSLSNLQQKDSSGNVVEIDATDTSISGGGTTLSSGPSEMSTFASDAFFLFQVSFAFSSTILLGDLFEHP
;
A
#
# COMPACT_ATOMS: atom_id res chain seq x y z
N MET A 1 -33.04 -39.14 -12.62
CA MET A 1 -33.72 -39.12 -11.31
C MET A 1 -32.77 -38.42 -10.34
N SER A 2 -33.03 -37.27 -9.73
CA SER A 2 -34.18 -36.38 -9.72
C SER A 2 -33.65 -35.01 -9.28
N PHE A 3 -34.10 -33.95 -9.94
CA PHE A 3 -33.91 -32.57 -9.51
C PHE A 3 -34.54 -32.37 -8.12
N VAL A 4 -33.81 -31.74 -7.19
CA VAL A 4 -34.42 -31.02 -6.07
C VAL A 4 -33.97 -29.56 -6.17
N ARG A 5 -34.94 -28.73 -6.56
CA ARG A 5 -34.91 -27.28 -6.62
C ARG A 5 -35.11 -26.77 -5.20
N THR A 6 -34.08 -26.20 -4.57
CA THR A 6 -34.23 -25.34 -3.40
C THR A 6 -34.21 -23.88 -3.87
N GLY A 7 -35.23 -23.12 -3.47
CA GLY A 7 -35.55 -21.78 -3.98
C GLY A 7 -34.57 -20.67 -3.55
N PRO A 8 -34.80 -19.44 -4.02
CA PRO A 8 -33.92 -18.31 -3.72
C PRO A 8 -34.14 -17.85 -2.28
N GLY A 9 -33.17 -18.12 -1.41
CA GLY A 9 -33.07 -17.50 -0.09
C GLY A 9 -32.67 -16.03 -0.26
N SER A 10 -33.66 -15.14 -0.30
CA SER A 10 -33.46 -13.69 -0.17
C SER A 10 -33.28 -13.36 1.31
N GLY A 11 -32.04 -13.11 1.75
CA GLY A 11 -31.74 -12.68 3.12
C GLY A 11 -30.27 -12.32 3.39
N ASN A 12 -30.03 -11.05 3.73
CA ASN A 12 -28.98 -10.53 4.63
C ASN A 12 -27.50 -10.42 4.23
N ALA A 13 -27.08 -10.57 2.97
CA ALA A 13 -25.66 -10.34 2.61
C ALA A 13 -25.17 -8.90 2.84
N SER A 14 -26.06 -7.89 2.83
CA SER A 14 -25.71 -6.48 3.02
C SER A 14 -25.55 -6.07 4.50
N THR A 15 -26.21 -6.75 5.43
CA THR A 15 -26.24 -6.35 6.86
C THR A 15 -24.94 -6.71 7.57
N GLY A 16 -24.36 -7.88 7.26
CA GLY A 16 -23.11 -8.34 7.90
C GLY A 16 -21.88 -7.49 7.57
N ASN A 17 -21.84 -6.87 6.37
CA ASN A 17 -20.73 -6.03 5.96
C ASN A 17 -20.82 -4.61 6.58
N ALA A 18 -22.02 -4.11 6.85
CA ALA A 18 -22.19 -2.83 7.55
C ALA A 18 -21.79 -2.94 9.04
N GLU A 19 -22.16 -4.03 9.70
CA GLU A 19 -21.80 -4.28 11.09
C GLU A 19 -20.29 -4.46 11.30
N SER A 20 -19.58 -5.10 10.36
CA SER A 20 -18.12 -5.26 10.43
C SER A 20 -17.40 -3.92 10.26
N VAL A 21 -17.84 -3.09 9.31
CA VAL A 21 -17.31 -1.73 9.09
C VAL A 21 -17.54 -0.86 10.32
N GLN A 22 -18.72 -0.94 10.94
CA GLN A 22 -19.03 -0.17 12.14
C GLN A 22 -18.15 -0.58 13.33
N LYS A 23 -17.96 -1.88 13.56
CA LYS A 23 -17.02 -2.39 14.58
C LYS A 23 -15.59 -1.92 14.34
N PHE A 24 -15.16 -1.90 13.08
CA PHE A 24 -13.84 -1.40 12.71
C PHE A 24 -13.68 0.10 13.00
N VAL A 25 -14.66 0.93 12.64
CA VAL A 25 -14.66 2.36 12.93
C VAL A 25 -14.66 2.63 14.44
N GLU A 26 -15.44 1.87 15.22
CA GLU A 26 -15.45 1.96 16.68
C GLU A 26 -14.09 1.61 17.30
N ALA A 27 -13.44 0.54 16.81
CA ALA A 27 -12.10 0.18 17.23
C ALA A 27 -11.08 1.29 16.93
N LEU A 28 -11.13 1.90 15.73
CA LEU A 28 -10.28 3.04 15.39
C LEU A 28 -10.51 4.24 16.31
N ARG A 29 -11.76 4.56 16.64
CA ARG A 29 -12.08 5.65 17.57
C ARG A 29 -11.52 5.39 18.96
N SER A 30 -11.63 4.14 19.45
CA SER A 30 -11.04 3.74 20.74
C SER A 30 -9.52 3.93 20.75
N ASP A 31 -8.86 3.56 19.66
CA ASP A 31 -7.42 3.70 19.54
C ASP A 31 -6.96 5.15 19.47
N PHE A 32 -7.66 6.01 18.71
CA PHE A 32 -7.36 7.44 18.71
C PHE A 32 -7.60 8.10 20.06
N LYS A 33 -8.61 7.66 20.83
CA LYS A 33 -8.78 8.13 22.22
C LYS A 33 -7.58 7.73 23.09
N THR A 34 -7.11 6.50 22.93
CA THR A 34 -5.95 5.99 23.67
C THR A 34 -4.68 6.77 23.30
N LEU A 35 -4.43 6.97 22.01
CA LEU A 35 -3.29 7.74 21.50
C LEU A 35 -3.35 9.19 21.96
N SER A 36 -4.52 9.82 21.94
CA SER A 36 -4.76 11.17 22.45
C SER A 36 -4.40 11.28 23.93
N LEU A 37 -4.80 10.31 24.76
CA LEU A 37 -4.48 10.29 26.19
C LEU A 37 -2.98 10.09 26.46
N GLU A 38 -2.30 9.28 25.67
CA GLU A 38 -0.87 9.03 25.78
C GLU A 38 -0.04 10.27 25.36
N THR A 39 -0.53 11.00 24.36
CA THR A 39 0.18 12.16 23.77
C THR A 39 -0.12 13.48 24.47
N LYS A 40 -1.24 13.62 25.21
CA LYS A 40 -1.75 14.90 25.75
C LYS A 40 -0.75 15.77 26.52
N LYS A 41 0.24 15.16 27.20
CA LYS A 41 1.20 15.90 28.04
C LYS A 41 2.42 16.38 27.24
N LYS A 42 2.97 15.48 26.41
CA LYS A 42 4.24 15.71 25.71
C LYS A 42 4.06 16.24 24.28
N TYR A 43 2.93 15.93 23.65
CA TYR A 43 2.66 16.18 22.23
C TYR A 43 1.21 16.69 22.04
N PRO A 44 0.88 17.89 22.54
CA PRO A 44 -0.48 18.45 22.45
C PRO A 44 -1.02 18.54 21.02
N GLN A 45 -0.15 18.81 20.04
CA GLN A 45 -0.51 18.85 18.61
C GLN A 45 -1.00 17.49 18.06
N ILE A 46 -0.47 16.38 18.58
CA ILE A 46 -0.89 15.02 18.19
C ILE A 46 -2.24 14.72 18.82
N LYS A 47 -2.45 15.14 20.07
CA LYS A 47 -3.73 15.04 20.77
C LYS A 47 -4.85 15.74 20.00
N GLU A 48 -4.61 16.97 19.52
CA GLU A 48 -5.59 17.73 18.71
C GLU A 48 -5.91 17.01 17.39
N SER A 49 -4.88 16.52 16.70
CA SER A 49 -5.04 15.77 15.46
C SER A 49 -5.81 14.45 15.68
N CYS A 50 -5.64 13.80 16.84
CA CYS A 50 -6.43 12.61 17.21
C CYS A 50 -7.90 12.96 17.49
N GLU A 51 -8.19 14.09 18.14
CA GLU A 51 -9.56 14.54 18.39
C GLU A 51 -10.29 14.89 17.09
N GLU A 52 -9.60 15.53 16.15
CA GLU A 52 -10.11 15.78 14.81
C GLU A 52 -10.40 14.47 14.06
N ALA A 53 -9.48 13.49 14.12
CA ALA A 53 -9.68 12.17 13.55
C ALA A 53 -10.91 11.44 14.12
N ILE A 54 -11.13 11.52 15.44
CA ILE A 54 -12.31 10.93 16.10
C ILE A 54 -13.60 11.60 15.62
N SER A 55 -13.59 12.93 15.45
CA SER A 55 -14.73 13.68 14.94
C SER A 55 -15.08 13.25 13.50
N LYS A 56 -14.07 13.19 12.62
CA LYS A 56 -14.23 12.72 11.22
C LYS A 56 -14.76 11.28 11.15
N LEU A 57 -14.26 10.38 11.99
CA LEU A 57 -14.75 8.99 12.07
C LEU A 57 -16.20 8.93 12.55
N SER A 58 -16.64 9.87 13.40
CA SER A 58 -18.03 9.94 13.85
C SER A 58 -18.99 10.33 12.71
N THR A 59 -18.58 11.27 11.85
CA THR A 59 -19.39 11.70 10.70
C THR A 59 -19.39 10.65 9.59
N ALA A 60 -18.27 9.95 9.38
CA ALA A 60 -18.15 8.90 8.37
C ALA A 60 -19.09 7.70 8.62
N GLY A 61 -19.39 7.38 9.89
CA GLY A 61 -20.36 6.33 10.23
C GLY A 61 -21.82 6.70 9.98
N SER A 62 -22.13 7.99 9.84
CA SER A 62 -23.50 8.49 9.62
C SER A 62 -23.80 8.85 8.16
N ASN A 63 -22.79 9.28 7.42
CA ASN A 63 -22.90 9.67 6.01
C ASN A 63 -22.37 8.57 5.10
N GLN A 64 -23.26 7.72 4.56
CA GLN A 64 -22.90 6.69 3.55
C GLN A 64 -22.27 7.26 2.26
N GLN A 65 -22.32 8.58 2.06
CA GLN A 65 -21.77 9.25 0.88
C GLN A 65 -20.24 9.48 0.94
N GLN A 66 -19.62 9.38 2.12
CA GLN A 66 -18.20 9.69 2.27
C GLN A 66 -17.36 8.41 2.15
N SER A 67 -16.52 8.35 1.11
CA SER A 67 -15.65 7.20 0.85
C SER A 67 -14.78 6.89 2.07
N VAL A 68 -14.76 5.62 2.49
CA VAL A 68 -13.94 5.10 3.59
C VAL A 68 -12.47 5.51 3.41
N TYR A 69 -11.97 5.48 2.17
CA TYR A 69 -10.61 5.86 1.81
C TYR A 69 -10.29 7.34 2.10
N TYR A 70 -11.26 8.26 1.91
CA TYR A 70 -11.06 9.67 2.25
C TYR A 70 -10.84 9.85 3.75
N THR A 71 -11.67 9.19 4.56
CA THR A 71 -11.55 9.22 6.02
C THR A 71 -10.24 8.59 6.47
N VAL A 72 -9.84 7.44 5.91
CA VAL A 72 -8.57 6.78 6.21
C VAL A 72 -7.37 7.69 5.96
N ASN A 73 -7.33 8.38 4.81
CA ASN A 73 -6.25 9.31 4.50
C ASN A 73 -6.12 10.46 5.51
N GLN A 74 -7.24 10.95 6.03
CA GLN A 74 -7.24 12.02 7.02
C GLN A 74 -6.74 11.55 8.39
N ILE A 75 -7.08 10.31 8.78
CA ILE A 75 -6.66 9.75 10.07
C ILE A 75 -5.22 9.19 10.05
N LEU A 76 -4.60 9.06 8.88
CA LEU A 76 -3.18 8.69 8.78
C LEU A 76 -2.27 9.81 9.31
N TYR A 77 -2.67 11.08 9.17
CA TYR A 77 -1.88 12.23 9.61
C TYR A 77 -1.42 12.17 11.08
N PRO A 78 -2.31 11.98 12.10
CA PRO A 78 -1.88 11.83 13.49
C PRO A 78 -1.00 10.60 13.72
N LEU A 79 -1.14 9.53 12.92
CA LEU A 79 -0.28 8.35 13.03
C LEU A 79 1.14 8.63 12.54
N VAL A 80 1.27 9.38 11.44
CA VAL A 80 2.58 9.83 10.92
C VAL A 80 3.27 10.73 11.95
N GLN A 81 2.55 11.72 12.50
CA GLN A 81 3.10 12.57 13.58
C GLN A 81 3.52 11.75 14.81
N GLY A 82 2.75 10.72 15.17
CA GLY A 82 3.10 9.80 16.24
C GLY A 82 4.42 9.08 15.98
N CYS A 83 4.68 8.68 14.74
CA CYS A 83 5.94 8.08 14.33
C CYS A 83 7.14 9.05 14.50
N GLU A 84 6.93 10.36 14.31
CA GLU A 84 7.98 11.39 14.40
C GLU A 84 8.41 11.72 15.85
N THR A 85 7.63 11.32 16.84
CA THR A 85 7.86 11.66 18.27
C THR A 85 9.15 11.10 18.87
N LYS A 86 9.75 10.09 18.23
CA LYS A 86 10.85 9.26 18.75
C LYS A 86 10.53 8.52 20.06
N ASP A 87 9.29 8.58 20.55
CA ASP A 87 8.84 7.83 21.73
C ASP A 87 8.40 6.43 21.30
N LEU A 88 9.19 5.42 21.68
CA LEU A 88 8.97 4.03 21.25
C LEU A 88 7.57 3.50 21.59
N LYS A 89 6.95 3.95 22.69
CA LYS A 89 5.61 3.50 23.06
C LYS A 89 4.57 4.03 22.07
N ILE A 90 4.69 5.31 21.71
CA ILE A 90 3.81 5.97 20.72
C ILE A 90 4.03 5.37 19.34
N ILE A 91 5.29 5.22 18.90
CA ILE A 91 5.64 4.66 17.59
C ILE A 91 5.06 3.25 17.43
N LYS A 92 5.24 2.38 18.43
CA LYS A 92 4.70 1.01 18.41
C LYS A 92 3.18 1.00 18.30
N PHE A 93 2.51 1.94 18.94
CA PHE A 93 1.06 2.09 18.87
C PHE A 93 0.61 2.51 17.47
N CYS A 94 1.23 3.56 16.91
CA CYS A 94 0.93 4.06 15.57
C CYS A 94 1.19 3.01 14.48
N LEU A 95 2.30 2.28 14.55
CA LEU A 95 2.59 1.16 13.64
C LEU A 95 1.53 0.07 13.71
N GLY A 96 1.09 -0.30 14.92
CA GLY A 96 0.02 -1.30 15.09
C GLY A 96 -1.30 -0.85 14.46
N MET A 97 -1.65 0.44 14.60
CA MET A 97 -2.82 1.00 13.93
C MET A 97 -2.69 0.97 12.40
N MET A 98 -1.53 1.36 11.84
CA MET A 98 -1.27 1.31 10.40
C MET A 98 -1.37 -0.12 9.86
N GLN A 99 -0.79 -1.11 10.55
CA GLN A 99 -0.91 -2.52 10.20
C GLN A 99 -2.38 -2.96 10.15
N ARG A 100 -3.21 -2.53 11.12
CA ARG A 100 -4.63 -2.85 11.10
C ARG A 100 -5.37 -2.20 9.91
N LEU A 101 -5.03 -0.95 9.55
CA LEU A 101 -5.61 -0.31 8.35
C LEU A 101 -5.28 -1.11 7.08
N ILE A 102 -4.03 -1.58 6.95
CA ILE A 102 -3.56 -2.39 5.83
C ILE A 102 -4.31 -3.73 5.76
N THR A 103 -4.42 -4.45 6.89
CA THR A 103 -5.11 -5.75 6.95
C THR A 103 -6.59 -5.64 6.59
N GLN A 104 -7.23 -4.52 6.94
CA GLN A 104 -8.64 -4.28 6.60
C GLN A 104 -8.86 -3.81 5.16
N GLN A 105 -7.80 -3.68 4.35
CA GLN A 105 -7.87 -3.29 2.93
C GLN A 105 -8.54 -1.93 2.70
N VAL A 106 -8.42 -1.02 3.68
CA VAL A 106 -9.01 0.33 3.61
C VAL A 106 -7.98 1.41 3.22
N VAL A 107 -6.80 0.99 2.75
CA VAL A 107 -5.72 1.87 2.33
C VAL A 107 -5.76 2.01 0.82
N ASP A 108 -5.86 3.25 0.33
CA ASP A 108 -5.73 3.56 -1.10
C ASP A 108 -4.26 3.90 -1.45
N GLN A 109 -4.00 4.17 -2.73
CA GLN A 109 -2.66 4.51 -3.21
C GLN A 109 -2.03 5.71 -2.48
N LYS A 110 -2.84 6.72 -2.11
CA LYS A 110 -2.38 7.89 -1.35
C LYS A 110 -2.02 7.51 0.09
N GLY A 111 -2.86 6.71 0.75
CA GLY A 111 -2.62 6.20 2.09
C GLY A 111 -1.38 5.32 2.16
N ALA A 112 -1.18 4.46 1.16
CA ALA A 112 0.01 3.64 1.04
C ALA A 112 1.29 4.48 0.99
N ARG A 113 1.27 5.59 0.22
CA ARG A 113 2.39 6.53 0.17
C ARG A 113 2.70 7.14 1.54
N TYR A 114 1.69 7.59 2.29
CA TYR A 114 1.88 8.12 3.65
C TYR A 114 2.48 7.08 4.60
N ILE A 115 2.00 5.84 4.55
CA ILE A 115 2.54 4.74 5.37
C ILE A 115 4.00 4.48 4.98
N THR A 116 4.31 4.33 3.69
CA THR A 116 5.68 4.10 3.22
C THR A 116 6.63 5.24 3.61
N ASP A 117 6.17 6.50 3.57
CA ASP A 117 6.95 7.66 4.02
C ASP A 117 7.26 7.59 5.52
N ALA A 118 6.28 7.23 6.36
CA ALA A 118 6.50 7.04 7.80
C ALA A 118 7.45 5.88 8.09
N LEU A 119 7.28 4.74 7.41
CA LEU A 119 8.16 3.58 7.54
C LEU A 119 9.60 3.89 7.12
N TRP A 120 9.77 4.69 6.06
CA TRP A 120 11.08 5.15 5.63
C TRP A 120 11.79 5.94 6.72
N MET A 121 11.11 6.92 7.31
CA MET A 121 11.67 7.74 8.39
C MET A 121 12.06 6.89 9.61
N LEU A 122 11.24 5.90 9.99
CA LEU A 122 11.58 5.00 11.09
C LEU A 122 12.82 4.14 10.78
N MET A 123 12.95 3.66 9.54
CA MET A 123 14.13 2.93 9.08
C MET A 123 15.39 3.79 9.09
N GLU A 124 15.33 5.05 8.65
CA GLU A 124 16.48 5.97 8.72
C GLU A 124 16.93 6.24 10.15
N HIS A 125 15.98 6.28 11.10
CA HIS A 125 16.28 6.42 12.51
C HIS A 125 16.63 5.09 13.22
N ASN A 126 16.65 3.96 12.51
CA ASN A 126 16.92 2.62 13.06
C ASN A 126 15.93 2.26 14.19
N ILE A 127 14.66 2.68 14.07
CA ILE A 127 13.60 2.46 15.06
C ILE A 127 12.68 1.33 14.59
N GLU A 128 12.48 0.33 15.46
CA GLU A 128 11.54 -0.78 15.23
C GLU A 128 11.73 -1.45 13.86
N GLU A 129 12.98 -1.59 13.40
CA GLU A 129 13.35 -2.07 12.06
C GLU A 129 12.65 -3.38 11.65
N VAL A 130 12.50 -4.32 12.60
CA VAL A 130 11.76 -5.57 12.39
C VAL A 130 10.28 -5.29 12.07
N LYS A 131 9.62 -4.41 12.84
CA LYS A 131 8.23 -4.05 12.58
C LYS A 131 8.07 -3.24 11.30
N VAL A 132 9.06 -2.40 10.98
CA VAL A 132 9.08 -1.67 9.72
C VAL A 132 9.09 -2.65 8.54
N LEU A 133 9.99 -3.64 8.57
CA LEU A 133 10.06 -4.70 7.56
C LEU A 133 8.76 -5.52 7.48
N GLN A 134 8.17 -5.85 8.63
CA GLN A 134 6.90 -6.58 8.66
C GLN A 134 5.75 -5.75 8.06
N THR A 135 5.70 -4.46 8.37
CA THR A 135 4.62 -3.57 7.89
C THR A 135 4.73 -3.32 6.39
N ILE A 136 5.95 -3.14 5.87
CA ILE A 136 6.14 -2.98 4.41
C ILE A 136 5.79 -4.26 3.66
N THR A 137 6.16 -5.42 4.22
CA THR A 137 5.80 -6.73 3.66
C THR A 137 4.29 -6.87 3.61
N LEU A 138 3.60 -6.59 4.73
CA LEU A 138 2.14 -6.64 4.82
C LEU A 138 1.48 -5.69 3.82
N LEU A 139 1.97 -4.46 3.68
CA LEU A 139 1.42 -3.48 2.74
C LEU A 139 1.44 -4.02 1.31
N LEU A 140 2.59 -4.55 0.88
CA LEU A 140 2.80 -5.03 -0.48
C LEU A 140 2.10 -6.35 -0.77
N THR A 141 2.00 -7.27 0.20
CA THR A 141 1.38 -8.58 -0.03
C THR A 141 -0.14 -8.53 0.08
N THR A 142 -0.68 -7.64 0.91
CA THR A 142 -2.13 -7.59 1.14
C THR A 142 -2.84 -6.67 0.14
N ASN A 143 -2.22 -5.56 -0.29
CA ASN A 143 -2.84 -4.61 -1.20
C ASN A 143 -2.14 -4.61 -2.56
N THR A 144 -2.94 -4.56 -3.63
CA THR A 144 -2.41 -4.32 -4.98
C THR A 144 -2.17 -2.84 -5.24
N VAL A 145 -2.71 -1.91 -4.45
CA VAL A 145 -2.65 -0.44 -4.64
C VAL A 145 -1.27 0.21 -4.52
N VAL A 146 -0.17 -0.54 -4.59
CA VAL A 146 1.19 -0.01 -4.43
C VAL A 146 1.99 -0.24 -5.70
N HIS A 147 2.24 0.85 -6.41
CA HIS A 147 2.94 0.87 -7.70
C HIS A 147 3.95 2.02 -7.82
N GLY A 148 4.73 1.97 -8.90
CA GLY A 148 5.65 3.01 -9.34
C GLY A 148 6.64 3.39 -8.25
N ASP A 149 6.76 4.69 -7.99
CA ASP A 149 7.69 5.23 -6.99
C ASP A 149 7.46 4.68 -5.58
N THR A 150 6.20 4.42 -5.21
CA THR A 150 5.88 3.91 -3.86
C THR A 150 6.38 2.48 -3.72
N LEU A 151 6.24 1.65 -4.75
CA LEU A 151 6.79 0.30 -4.76
C LEU A 151 8.32 0.33 -4.77
N ALA A 152 8.93 1.14 -5.64
CA ALA A 152 10.39 1.29 -5.72
C ALA A 152 10.97 1.70 -4.36
N LYS A 153 10.37 2.70 -3.69
CA LYS A 153 10.77 3.14 -2.34
C LYS A 153 10.62 2.01 -1.31
N SER A 154 9.55 1.23 -1.40
CA SER A 154 9.32 0.08 -0.51
C SER A 154 10.39 -1.01 -0.67
N LEU A 155 10.80 -1.29 -1.91
CA LEU A 155 11.87 -2.24 -2.22
C LEU A 155 13.22 -1.73 -1.73
N VAL A 156 13.56 -0.46 -1.98
CA VAL A 156 14.79 0.17 -1.47
C VAL A 156 14.84 0.10 0.05
N LEU A 157 13.71 0.32 0.74
CA LEU A 157 13.62 0.17 2.18
C LEU A 157 13.96 -1.25 2.63
N CYS A 158 13.41 -2.29 1.98
CA CYS A 158 13.76 -3.68 2.27
C CYS A 158 15.25 -3.98 2.03
N PHE A 159 15.82 -3.48 0.93
CA PHE A 159 17.25 -3.61 0.66
C PHE A 159 18.08 -2.92 1.75
N ARG A 160 17.77 -1.67 2.14
CA ARG A 160 18.50 -1.00 3.22
C ARG A 160 18.48 -1.80 4.52
N LEU A 161 17.34 -2.39 4.87
CA LEU A 161 17.22 -3.26 6.06
C LEU A 161 18.06 -4.55 5.94
N HIS A 162 18.26 -5.08 4.73
CA HIS A 162 19.14 -6.23 4.47
C HIS A 162 20.63 -5.95 4.71
N TYR A 163 21.06 -4.69 4.73
CA TYR A 163 22.46 -4.31 5.00
C TYR A 163 22.65 -3.74 6.41
N THR A 164 21.71 -4.02 7.31
CA THR A 164 21.84 -3.66 8.73
C THR A 164 22.79 -4.62 9.46
N LYS A 165 23.26 -4.23 10.65
CA LYS A 165 24.18 -5.05 11.45
C LYS A 165 23.51 -6.23 12.16
N ASN A 166 22.19 -6.31 12.15
CA ASN A 166 21.43 -7.31 12.89
C ASN A 166 21.09 -8.50 11.99
N SER A 167 21.74 -9.64 12.23
CA SER A 167 21.56 -10.87 11.43
C SER A 167 20.11 -11.34 11.31
N THR A 168 19.29 -11.17 12.37
CA THR A 168 17.86 -11.53 12.31
C THR A 168 17.11 -10.66 11.29
N ILE A 169 17.40 -9.36 11.27
CA ILE A 169 16.80 -8.42 10.32
C ILE A 169 17.29 -8.73 8.90
N VAL A 170 18.59 -8.96 8.72
CA VAL A 170 19.20 -9.32 7.43
C VAL A 170 18.55 -10.57 6.85
N ASN A 171 18.47 -11.66 7.61
CA ASN A 171 17.89 -12.92 7.15
C ASN A 171 16.41 -12.75 6.77
N THR A 172 15.65 -12.03 7.61
CA THR A 172 14.22 -11.77 7.35
C THR A 172 14.05 -10.89 6.11
N ALA A 173 14.84 -9.83 5.97
CA ALA A 173 14.80 -8.92 4.84
C ALA A 173 15.16 -9.64 3.53
N GLY A 174 16.15 -10.53 3.55
CA GLY A 174 16.53 -11.32 2.37
C GLY A 174 15.40 -12.25 1.92
N ALA A 175 14.67 -12.87 2.86
CA ALA A 175 13.48 -13.65 2.55
C ALA A 175 12.36 -12.76 1.98
N THR A 176 12.07 -11.62 2.62
CA THR A 176 11.08 -10.64 2.16
C THR A 176 11.40 -10.15 0.75
N ILE A 177 12.64 -9.76 0.45
CA ILE A 177 13.03 -9.27 -0.88
C ILE A 177 12.76 -10.33 -1.94
N ARG A 178 13.17 -11.58 -1.70
CA ARG A 178 12.90 -12.70 -2.62
C ARG A 178 11.39 -12.87 -2.86
N GLN A 179 10.59 -12.81 -1.80
CA GLN A 179 9.13 -12.89 -1.90
C GLN A 179 8.54 -11.73 -2.70
N LEU A 180 8.96 -10.49 -2.43
CA LEU A 180 8.45 -9.29 -3.09
C LEU A 180 8.83 -9.26 -4.57
N VAL A 181 10.04 -9.68 -4.92
CA VAL A 181 10.48 -9.85 -6.31
C VAL A 181 9.54 -10.80 -7.04
N SER A 182 9.30 -12.00 -6.49
CA SER A 182 8.37 -12.97 -7.07
C SER A 182 6.96 -12.40 -7.22
N LEU A 183 6.47 -11.67 -6.22
CA LEU A 183 5.15 -11.05 -6.22
C LEU A 183 5.01 -9.96 -7.30
N VAL A 184 6.04 -9.16 -7.56
CA VAL A 184 6.01 -8.18 -8.66
C VAL A 184 5.92 -8.88 -10.02
N PHE A 185 6.71 -9.94 -10.23
CA PHE A 185 6.64 -10.72 -11.47
C PHE A 185 5.31 -11.46 -11.66
N GLU A 186 4.75 -12.01 -10.58
CA GLU A 186 3.42 -12.65 -10.62
C GLU A 186 2.35 -11.63 -11.04
N ARG A 187 2.39 -10.42 -10.50
CA ARG A 187 1.48 -9.33 -10.90
C ARG A 187 1.60 -8.97 -12.38
N VAL A 188 2.83 -8.87 -12.91
CA VAL A 188 3.08 -8.64 -14.35
C VAL A 188 2.47 -9.76 -15.20
N TYR A 189 2.62 -11.01 -14.76
CA TYR A 189 2.09 -12.16 -15.48
C TYR A 189 0.56 -12.16 -15.51
N LEU A 190 -0.09 -11.88 -14.38
CA LEU A 190 -1.55 -11.78 -14.26
C LEU A 190 -2.12 -10.63 -15.11
N GLU A 191 -1.42 -9.49 -15.20
CA GLU A 191 -1.78 -8.39 -16.09
C GLU A 191 -1.74 -8.82 -17.56
N LYS A 192 -0.68 -9.54 -17.97
CA LYS A 192 -0.54 -10.07 -19.33
C LYS A 192 -1.63 -11.08 -19.69
N ASP A 193 -1.97 -12.01 -18.79
CA ASP A 193 -3.00 -13.02 -19.04
C ASP A 193 -4.40 -12.37 -19.16
N SER A 194 -4.67 -11.36 -18.34
CA SER A 194 -5.90 -10.57 -18.40
C SER A 194 -6.06 -9.84 -19.74
N LEU A 195 -4.96 -9.28 -20.27
CA LEU A 195 -4.92 -8.64 -21.60
C LEU A 195 -5.21 -9.64 -22.72
N SER A 196 -4.61 -10.83 -22.70
CA SER A 196 -4.86 -11.87 -23.71
C SER A 196 -6.30 -12.41 -23.68
N ASN A 197 -6.91 -12.52 -22.49
CA ASN A 197 -8.29 -12.95 -22.34
C ASN A 197 -9.31 -11.89 -22.80
N LEU A 198 -9.00 -10.60 -22.67
CA LEU A 198 -9.81 -9.52 -23.21
C LEU A 198 -9.74 -9.48 -24.75
N GLN A 199 -8.56 -9.69 -25.33
CA GLN A 199 -8.38 -9.76 -26.79
C GLN A 199 -9.07 -10.99 -27.42
N GLN A 200 -9.29 -12.07 -26.67
CA GLN A 200 -10.05 -13.25 -27.15
C GLN A 200 -11.57 -13.09 -27.10
N LYS A 201 -12.12 -12.06 -26.45
CA LYS A 201 -13.58 -11.90 -26.29
C LYS A 201 -14.27 -11.09 -27.40
N ASP A 202 -13.51 -10.62 -28.39
CA ASP A 202 -14.05 -10.06 -29.64
C ASP A 202 -14.33 -11.17 -30.67
N SER A 203 -15.29 -12.05 -30.38
CA SER A 203 -15.85 -13.01 -31.35
C SER A 203 -16.87 -12.34 -32.30
N SER A 204 -16.54 -11.13 -32.77
CA SER A 204 -17.18 -10.50 -33.93
C SER A 204 -16.12 -10.10 -34.95
N GLY A 205 -15.25 -11.07 -35.30
CA GLY A 205 -14.73 -11.25 -36.66
C GLY A 205 -14.10 -10.08 -37.42
N ASN A 206 -13.66 -9.00 -36.76
CA ASN A 206 -12.91 -7.93 -37.40
C ASN A 206 -11.54 -7.79 -36.73
N VAL A 207 -10.51 -8.23 -37.44
CA VAL A 207 -9.12 -7.93 -37.16
C VAL A 207 -8.92 -6.44 -37.42
N VAL A 208 -8.83 -5.63 -36.38
CA VAL A 208 -8.26 -4.28 -36.51
C VAL A 208 -6.75 -4.44 -36.35
N GLU A 209 -6.08 -4.51 -37.50
CA GLU A 209 -4.63 -4.40 -37.58
C GLU A 209 -4.24 -3.00 -37.11
N ILE A 210 -3.65 -2.90 -35.91
CA ILE A 210 -3.02 -1.67 -35.45
C ILE A 210 -1.59 -1.70 -36.00
N ASP A 211 -1.44 -1.13 -37.20
CA ASP A 211 -0.13 -0.85 -37.80
C ASP A 211 0.59 0.19 -36.94
N ALA A 212 1.65 -0.24 -36.27
CA ALA A 212 2.49 0.60 -35.44
C ALA A 212 3.60 1.24 -36.28
N THR A 213 3.25 2.03 -37.29
CA THR A 213 4.18 2.92 -37.99
C THR A 213 3.51 4.23 -38.40
N ASP A 214 3.50 5.24 -37.54
CA ASP A 214 4.19 6.49 -37.88
C ASP A 214 4.24 7.47 -36.69
N THR A 215 5.42 8.05 -36.51
CA THR A 215 5.66 9.14 -35.57
C THR A 215 5.51 10.44 -36.34
N SER A 216 4.41 11.18 -36.14
CA SER A 216 4.37 12.59 -36.50
C SER A 216 3.53 13.42 -35.54
N ILE A 217 4.16 14.48 -35.05
CA ILE A 217 3.69 15.52 -34.15
C ILE A 217 2.62 16.38 -34.84
N SER A 218 1.49 16.66 -34.18
CA SER A 218 0.94 18.03 -33.96
C SER A 218 -0.42 17.98 -33.23
N GLY A 219 -0.72 19.05 -32.49
CA GLY A 219 -1.76 19.10 -31.45
C GLY A 219 -3.19 19.36 -31.91
N GLY A 220 -4.12 19.23 -30.96
CA GLY A 220 -5.53 19.61 -31.09
C GLY A 220 -6.46 18.63 -30.37
N GLY A 221 -7.08 19.06 -29.26
CA GLY A 221 -7.78 18.19 -28.33
C GLY A 221 -9.15 17.69 -28.80
N THR A 222 -9.50 16.49 -28.33
CA THR A 222 -10.87 16.05 -28.04
C THR A 222 -10.80 14.91 -27.01
N THR A 223 -11.48 15.12 -25.89
CA THR A 223 -11.57 14.20 -24.76
C THR A 223 -12.52 13.04 -25.08
N LEU A 224 -11.97 11.84 -25.28
CA LEU A 224 -12.70 10.59 -25.14
C LEU A 224 -11.81 9.50 -24.53
N SER A 225 -12.44 8.74 -23.63
CA SER A 225 -12.06 7.43 -23.11
C SER A 225 -11.05 7.37 -21.96
N SER A 226 -11.63 7.24 -20.76
CA SER A 226 -11.01 6.74 -19.53
C SER A 226 -10.67 5.25 -19.65
N GLY A 227 -9.36 4.94 -19.55
CA GLY A 227 -8.73 3.60 -19.50
C GLY A 227 -7.72 3.40 -20.66
N PRO A 228 -6.39 3.34 -20.41
CA PRO A 228 -5.72 2.16 -19.82
C PRO A 228 -4.50 2.51 -18.92
N SER A 229 -4.62 3.48 -18.02
CA SER A 229 -3.50 3.91 -17.18
C SER A 229 -3.15 2.95 -16.02
N GLU A 230 -4.04 2.02 -15.68
CA GLU A 230 -3.74 0.94 -14.71
C GLU A 230 -3.01 -0.24 -15.35
N MET A 231 -3.07 -0.39 -16.68
CA MET A 231 -2.77 -1.63 -17.43
C MET A 231 -1.33 -1.73 -17.96
N SER A 232 -0.49 -0.72 -17.68
CA SER A 232 0.96 -0.75 -17.91
C SER A 232 1.76 -0.70 -16.60
N THR A 233 1.05 -0.81 -15.47
CA THR A 233 1.60 -0.43 -14.17
C THR A 233 2.55 -1.50 -13.64
N PHE A 234 2.21 -2.79 -13.79
CA PHE A 234 3.03 -3.86 -13.24
C PHE A 234 4.27 -4.12 -14.10
N ALA A 235 4.19 -3.99 -15.43
CA ALA A 235 5.36 -4.00 -16.29
C ALA A 235 6.36 -2.87 -15.93
N SER A 236 5.85 -1.67 -15.63
CA SER A 236 6.67 -0.56 -15.13
C SER A 236 7.28 -0.88 -13.76
N ASP A 237 6.52 -1.52 -12.87
CA ASP A 237 6.99 -1.95 -11.54
C ASP A 237 8.16 -2.95 -11.64
N ALA A 238 8.09 -3.91 -12.57
CA ALA A 238 9.19 -4.84 -12.83
C ALA A 238 10.43 -4.11 -13.37
N PHE A 239 10.25 -3.14 -14.25
CA PHE A 239 11.37 -2.30 -14.73
C PHE A 239 12.02 -1.52 -13.59
N PHE A 240 11.23 -0.88 -12.72
CA PHE A 240 11.75 -0.19 -11.53
C PHE A 240 12.47 -1.14 -10.58
N LEU A 241 11.99 -2.38 -10.40
CA LEU A 241 12.66 -3.40 -9.60
C LEU A 241 14.05 -3.74 -10.18
N PHE A 242 14.17 -3.91 -11.49
CA PHE A 242 15.47 -4.13 -12.14
C PHE A 242 16.40 -2.94 -11.96
N GLN A 243 15.90 -1.72 -12.14
CA GLN A 243 16.69 -0.50 -11.98
C GLN A 243 17.16 -0.32 -10.52
N VAL A 244 16.27 -0.55 -9.55
CA VAL A 244 16.61 -0.51 -8.12
C VAL A 244 17.67 -1.57 -7.79
N SER A 245 17.50 -2.81 -8.26
CA SER A 245 18.47 -3.88 -8.01
C SER A 245 19.83 -3.58 -8.63
N PHE A 246 19.87 -3.03 -9.85
CA PHE A 246 21.10 -2.66 -10.55
C PHE A 246 21.81 -1.47 -9.90
N ALA A 247 21.08 -0.41 -9.56
CA ALA A 247 21.61 0.76 -8.87
C ALA A 247 22.15 0.38 -7.48
N PHE A 248 21.43 -0.50 -6.77
CA PHE A 248 21.83 -1.00 -5.47
C PHE A 248 23.11 -1.85 -5.57
N SER A 249 23.17 -2.80 -6.51
CA SER A 249 24.38 -3.61 -6.75
C SER A 249 25.59 -2.78 -7.15
N SER A 250 25.38 -1.73 -7.97
CA SER A 250 26.44 -0.79 -8.37
C SER A 250 26.95 0.04 -7.19
N THR A 251 26.05 0.45 -6.29
CA THR A 251 26.40 1.22 -5.09
C THR A 251 27.22 0.38 -4.09
N ILE A 252 26.85 -0.89 -3.90
CA ILE A 252 27.62 -1.82 -3.07
C ILE A 252 29.01 -2.07 -3.66
N LEU A 253 29.09 -2.36 -4.96
CA LEU A 253 30.37 -2.55 -5.67
C LEU A 253 31.28 -1.33 -5.58
N LEU A 254 30.73 -0.11 -5.64
CA LEU A 254 31.50 1.13 -5.45
C LEU A 254 31.92 1.35 -3.99
N GLY A 255 31.07 0.98 -3.03
CA GLY A 255 31.40 1.03 -1.60
C GLY A 255 32.56 0.11 -1.26
N ASP A 256 32.50 -1.14 -1.68
CA ASP A 256 33.57 -2.14 -1.47
C ASP A 256 34.89 -1.75 -2.17
N LEU A 257 34.83 -1.01 -3.28
CA LEU A 257 36.02 -0.51 -3.98
C LEU A 257 36.74 0.63 -3.23
N PHE A 258 36.02 1.35 -2.35
CA PHE A 258 36.56 2.48 -1.58
C PHE A 258 36.81 2.15 -0.10
N GLU A 259 36.36 0.99 0.40
CA GLU A 259 36.53 0.58 1.81
C GLU A 259 37.80 -0.24 2.07
N HIS A 260 38.68 -0.41 1.08
CA HIS A 260 40.00 -0.99 1.25
C HIS A 260 41.11 0.07 1.08
N PRO A 261 41.81 0.48 2.17
CA PRO A 261 43.06 1.23 2.06
C PRO A 261 44.22 0.37 1.55
#